data_AF-A0A170XMZ0-F1
#
_entry.id   AF-A0A170XMZ0-F1
#
_cell.length_a   1.000
_cell.length_b   1.000
_cell.length_c   1.000
_cell.angle_alpha   90.00
_cell.angle_beta   90.00
_cell.angle_gamma   90.00
#
_symmetry.space_group_name_H-M   'P 1'
#
loop_
_entity.id
_entity.type
_entity.pdbx_description
1 polymer ?
#
loop_
_entity_poly.entity_id
_entity_poly.type
_entity_poly.pdbx_seq_one_letter_code
_entity_poly.pdbx_strand_id
1 'polypeptide(L)'
;APSGKPVWINPCGGKELASGEGSQADSIPDNQLLTRIILASRNALAFAQKFSESFVCEIFGREVTSHNEEWKHTRYDWLPSEGEIPKTLGEATPNSHMKDLADSELNSFLVSSFRYLQTISVGLEQVHHDKDRQAAKFTNEFAQAQYKLRQVLCEVESAVTIREPDVKIVDVTRSVMGSEYRNIKDATYRDLRDWIILRDYMNSLEYLIDVCEFFKKL
;
A
#
# COMPACT_ATOMS: atom_id res chain seq x y z
N ALA A 1 -9.48 17.08 8.42
CA ALA A 1 -9.08 16.18 7.33
C ALA A 1 -8.00 16.87 6.51
N PRO A 2 -7.06 16.14 5.91
CA PRO A 2 -6.02 16.69 5.06
C PRO A 2 -6.62 17.51 3.90
N SER A 3 -6.04 18.68 3.62
CA SER A 3 -6.42 19.55 2.50
C SER A 3 -5.54 19.28 1.28
N GLY A 4 -6.05 19.54 0.08
CA GLY A 4 -5.30 19.40 -1.18
C GLY A 4 -5.52 18.06 -1.89
N LYS A 5 -4.92 17.94 -3.08
CA LYS A 5 -5.01 16.76 -3.95
C LYS A 5 -4.39 15.55 -3.24
N PRO A 6 -5.12 14.44 -3.08
CA PRO A 6 -4.55 13.22 -2.50
C PRO A 6 -3.34 12.72 -3.28
N VAL A 7 -2.29 12.31 -2.56
CA VAL A 7 -1.00 11.90 -3.16
C VAL A 7 -1.07 10.60 -3.96
N TRP A 8 -2.12 9.81 -3.76
CA TRP A 8 -2.39 8.54 -4.45
C TRP A 8 -3.24 8.69 -5.71
N ILE A 9 -3.72 9.90 -6.01
CA ILE A 9 -4.45 10.22 -7.25
C ILE A 9 -3.46 10.78 -8.27
N ASN A 10 -3.19 10.05 -9.35
CA ASN A 10 -2.09 10.30 -10.28
C ASN A 10 -0.72 10.38 -9.57
N PRO A 11 -0.29 9.33 -8.86
CA PRO A 11 0.96 9.29 -8.10
C PRO A 11 2.19 9.68 -8.94
N CYS A 12 2.20 9.35 -10.24
CA CYS A 12 3.27 9.67 -11.18
C CYS A 12 3.26 11.11 -11.73
N GLY A 13 2.24 11.91 -11.44
CA GLY A 13 2.09 13.25 -12.02
C GLY A 13 1.18 13.34 -13.25
N GLY A 14 0.54 12.23 -13.67
CA GLY A 14 -0.48 12.21 -14.74
C GLY A 14 0.06 11.98 -16.15
N LYS A 15 -0.86 11.83 -17.12
CA LYS A 15 -0.56 11.50 -18.54
C LYS A 15 0.27 12.57 -19.29
N GLU A 16 0.50 13.75 -18.71
CA GLU A 16 1.27 14.84 -19.36
C GLU A 16 2.75 14.46 -19.60
N LEU A 17 3.32 13.52 -18.82
CA LEU A 17 4.67 13.00 -19.06
C LEU A 17 4.75 11.93 -20.17
N ALA A 18 3.61 11.37 -20.61
CA ALA A 18 3.55 10.34 -21.64
C ALA A 18 3.36 10.92 -23.06
N SER A 19 3.26 12.24 -23.20
CA SER A 19 3.01 12.95 -24.46
C SER A 19 4.31 13.26 -25.21
N GLY A 20 5.22 12.29 -25.31
CA GLY A 20 6.37 12.35 -26.20
C GLY A 20 6.00 11.72 -27.53
N GLU A 21 5.83 12.55 -28.57
CA GLU A 21 5.61 12.09 -29.94
C GLU A 21 6.71 11.12 -30.39
N GLY A 22 6.31 9.99 -30.98
CA GLY A 22 7.13 9.26 -31.94
C GLY A 22 8.24 8.38 -31.35
N SER A 23 7.88 7.23 -30.82
CA SER A 23 8.66 6.03 -31.07
C SER A 23 7.70 4.84 -31.16
N GLN A 24 7.95 3.90 -32.05
CA GLN A 24 7.44 2.55 -31.89
C GLN A 24 8.02 2.06 -30.56
N ALA A 25 7.31 2.32 -29.46
CA ALA A 25 7.69 1.83 -28.16
C ALA A 25 7.50 0.32 -28.23
N ASP A 26 8.61 -0.41 -28.35
CA ASP A 26 8.62 -1.83 -28.06
C ASP A 26 7.83 -2.03 -26.76
N SER A 27 6.77 -2.83 -26.83
CA SER A 27 5.92 -3.14 -25.68
C SER A 27 6.81 -3.53 -24.51
N ILE A 28 6.77 -2.76 -23.41
CA ILE A 28 7.57 -3.06 -22.22
C ILE A 28 7.12 -4.44 -21.71
N PRO A 29 8.01 -5.45 -21.62
CA PRO A 29 7.62 -6.79 -21.23
C PRO A 29 7.10 -6.83 -19.79
N ASP A 30 6.14 -7.72 -19.52
CA ASP A 30 5.53 -7.88 -18.20
C ASP A 30 6.55 -8.14 -17.10
N ASN A 31 7.57 -8.95 -17.40
CA ASN A 31 8.65 -9.20 -16.46
C ASN A 31 9.34 -7.90 -16.01
N GLN A 32 9.54 -6.95 -16.93
CA GLN A 32 10.14 -5.66 -16.62
C GLN A 32 9.19 -4.79 -15.78
N LEU A 33 7.90 -4.74 -16.12
CA LEU A 33 6.88 -4.02 -15.34
C LEU A 33 6.77 -4.56 -13.91
N LEU A 34 6.63 -5.87 -13.77
CA LEU A 34 6.55 -6.56 -12.48
C LEU A 34 7.82 -6.39 -11.67
N THR A 35 9.00 -6.42 -12.30
CA THR A 35 10.28 -6.18 -11.62
C THR A 35 10.37 -4.77 -11.04
N ARG A 36 9.88 -3.75 -11.74
CA ARG A 36 9.83 -2.38 -11.21
C ARG A 36 8.94 -2.28 -9.98
N ILE A 37 7.74 -2.88 -10.04
CA ILE A 37 6.81 -2.95 -8.90
C ILE A 37 7.48 -3.67 -7.72
N ILE A 38 8.09 -4.83 -7.93
CA ILE A 38 8.77 -5.60 -6.89
C ILE A 38 9.89 -4.78 -6.23
N LEU A 39 10.72 -4.08 -7.01
CA LEU A 39 11.83 -3.29 -6.47
C LEU A 39 11.32 -2.11 -5.63
N ALA A 40 10.31 -1.38 -6.11
CA ALA A 40 9.68 -0.31 -5.36
C ALA A 40 9.06 -0.84 -4.05
N SER A 41 8.33 -1.96 -4.11
CA SER A 41 7.70 -2.59 -2.95
C SER A 41 8.72 -3.10 -1.94
N ARG A 42 9.82 -3.71 -2.37
CA ARG A 42 10.91 -4.14 -1.48
C ARG A 42 11.57 -2.97 -0.79
N ASN A 43 11.80 -1.85 -1.50
CA ASN A 43 12.34 -0.64 -0.90
C ASN A 43 11.40 -0.03 0.15
N ALA A 44 10.11 -0.02 -0.17
CA ALA A 44 9.04 0.44 0.72
C ALA A 44 8.92 -0.45 1.98
N LEU A 45 8.97 -1.77 1.80
CA LEU A 45 8.84 -2.77 2.86
C LEU A 45 10.05 -2.76 3.80
N ALA A 46 11.27 -2.73 3.26
CA ALA A 46 12.49 -2.69 4.07
C ALA A 46 12.53 -1.47 5.00
N PHE A 47 12.06 -0.31 4.51
CA PHE A 47 11.89 0.87 5.35
C PHE A 47 10.82 0.64 6.43
N ALA A 48 9.65 0.14 6.05
CA ALA A 48 8.53 -0.06 6.96
C ALA A 48 8.83 -1.07 8.07
N GLN A 49 9.58 -2.14 7.76
CA GLN A 49 10.03 -3.13 8.74
C GLN A 49 10.94 -2.49 9.80
N LYS A 50 11.98 -1.77 9.38
CA LYS A 50 12.85 -1.05 10.32
C LYS A 50 12.10 0.01 11.13
N PHE A 51 11.18 0.73 10.48
CA PHE A 51 10.37 1.73 11.15
C PHE A 51 9.43 1.10 12.19
N SER A 52 8.77 -0.01 11.86
CA SER A 52 7.84 -0.68 12.77
C SER A 52 8.50 -1.20 14.04
N GLU A 53 9.74 -1.70 13.96
CA GLU A 53 10.53 -2.06 15.15
C GLU A 53 10.67 -0.86 16.11
N SER A 54 11.05 0.30 15.59
CA SER A 54 11.25 1.52 16.39
C SER A 54 9.91 2.05 16.93
N PHE A 55 8.88 2.07 16.09
CA PHE A 55 7.55 2.53 16.44
C PHE A 55 6.96 1.68 17.58
N VAL A 56 6.98 0.36 17.45
CA VAL A 56 6.37 -0.53 18.46
C VAL A 56 7.13 -0.46 19.78
N CYS A 57 8.46 -0.44 19.72
CA CYS A 57 9.31 -0.34 20.89
C CYS A 57 9.05 0.95 21.67
N GLU A 58 9.05 2.10 21.00
CA GLU A 58 8.90 3.39 21.68
C GLU A 58 7.47 3.72 22.13
N ILE A 59 6.46 3.27 21.39
CA ILE A 59 5.06 3.62 21.67
C ILE A 59 4.42 2.62 22.63
N PHE A 60 4.69 1.32 22.46
CA PHE A 60 4.04 0.27 23.26
C PHE A 60 4.99 -0.40 24.26
N GLY A 61 6.29 -0.11 24.23
CA GLY A 61 7.27 -0.75 25.13
C GLY A 61 7.43 -2.24 24.86
N ARG A 62 7.23 -2.69 23.62
CA ARG A 62 7.17 -4.10 23.23
C ARG A 62 8.06 -4.40 22.03
N GLU A 63 8.36 -5.68 21.87
CA GLU A 63 8.98 -6.20 20.65
C GLU A 63 7.93 -6.36 19.54
N VAL A 64 8.32 -6.07 18.29
CA VAL A 64 7.39 -5.95 17.15
C VAL A 64 6.68 -7.26 16.81
N THR A 65 7.38 -8.40 16.87
CA THR A 65 6.82 -9.73 16.60
C THR A 65 5.74 -10.07 17.63
N SER A 66 6.03 -9.85 18.91
CA SER A 66 5.10 -10.09 20.01
C SER A 66 3.88 -9.19 19.95
N HIS A 67 4.05 -7.94 19.51
CA HIS A 67 2.93 -7.02 19.31
C HIS A 67 2.10 -7.37 18.07
N ASN A 68 2.75 -7.77 16.97
CA ASN A 68 2.07 -8.24 15.78
C ASN A 68 1.22 -9.48 16.07
N GLU A 69 1.75 -10.46 16.79
CA GLU A 69 1.03 -11.69 17.11
C GLU A 69 -0.26 -11.46 17.90
N GLU A 70 -0.25 -10.51 18.85
CA GLU A 70 -1.44 -10.15 19.62
C GLU A 70 -2.52 -9.49 18.75
N TRP A 71 -2.10 -8.63 17.82
CA TRP A 71 -3.02 -7.77 17.07
C TRP A 71 -3.30 -8.25 15.64
N LYS A 72 -2.65 -9.31 15.13
CA LYS A 72 -2.71 -9.72 13.71
C LYS A 72 -4.11 -9.97 13.15
N HIS A 73 -5.05 -10.35 14.00
CA HIS A 73 -6.46 -10.59 13.61
C HIS A 73 -7.37 -9.36 13.80
N THR A 74 -6.85 -8.28 14.37
CA THR A 74 -7.60 -7.01 14.46
C THR A 74 -7.52 -6.29 13.12
N ARG A 75 -8.67 -6.13 12.47
CA ARG A 75 -8.80 -5.42 11.19
C ARG A 75 -9.86 -4.32 11.29
N TYR A 76 -9.67 -3.25 10.52
CA TYR A 76 -10.72 -2.28 10.27
C TYR A 76 -11.45 -2.63 8.99
N ASP A 77 -12.76 -2.44 8.98
CA ASP A 77 -13.66 -2.78 7.88
C ASP A 77 -13.38 -2.01 6.57
N TRP A 78 -12.78 -0.82 6.69
CA TRP A 78 -12.36 0.01 5.56
C TRP A 78 -10.97 -0.31 5.01
N LEU A 79 -10.17 -1.13 5.70
CA LEU A 79 -8.88 -1.61 5.19
C LEU A 79 -9.07 -2.79 4.23
N PRO A 80 -8.05 -3.15 3.41
CA PRO A 80 -8.15 -4.27 2.50
C PRO A 80 -8.59 -5.57 3.21
N SER A 81 -9.63 -6.18 2.66
CA SER A 81 -10.27 -7.36 3.26
C SER A 81 -9.44 -8.63 3.05
N GLU A 82 -9.81 -9.72 3.72
CA GLU A 82 -9.20 -11.04 3.47
C GLU A 82 -9.52 -11.58 2.07
N GLY A 83 -10.58 -11.10 1.43
CA GLY A 83 -10.85 -11.42 0.02
C GLY A 83 -9.88 -10.73 -0.94
N GLU A 84 -9.33 -9.57 -0.56
CA GLU A 84 -8.34 -8.85 -1.38
C GLU A 84 -6.90 -9.29 -1.03
N ILE A 85 -6.62 -9.51 0.26
CA ILE A 85 -5.31 -9.90 0.79
C ILE A 85 -5.50 -11.05 1.80
N PRO A 86 -5.49 -12.32 1.34
CA PRO A 86 -5.81 -13.50 2.16
C PRO A 86 -4.60 -13.99 2.96
N LYS A 87 -3.90 -13.08 3.64
CA LYS A 87 -2.77 -13.39 4.51
C LYS A 87 -2.62 -12.36 5.62
N THR A 88 -1.83 -12.71 6.63
CA THR A 88 -1.33 -11.77 7.63
C THR A 88 0.15 -11.47 7.43
N LEU A 89 0.63 -10.40 8.07
CA LEU A 89 2.00 -9.94 7.94
C LEU A 89 3.00 -11.03 8.34
N GLY A 90 3.98 -11.30 7.47
CA GLY A 90 5.03 -12.30 7.68
C GLY A 90 4.64 -13.72 7.27
N GLU A 91 3.38 -13.97 6.89
CA GLU A 91 2.94 -15.27 6.36
C GLU A 91 3.09 -15.33 4.83
N ALA A 92 3.21 -16.53 4.28
CA ALA A 92 3.19 -16.70 2.83
C ALA A 92 1.75 -16.53 2.29
N THR A 93 1.62 -15.92 1.11
CA THR A 93 0.34 -15.88 0.40
C THR A 93 -0.12 -17.33 0.08
N PRO A 94 -1.39 -17.71 0.38
CA PRO A 94 -1.85 -19.09 0.19
C PRO A 94 -1.75 -19.58 -1.26
N ASN A 95 -1.27 -20.82 -1.44
CA ASN A 95 -1.16 -21.43 -2.76
C ASN A 95 -2.52 -21.59 -3.48
N SER A 96 -3.62 -21.76 -2.75
CA SER A 96 -4.96 -21.79 -3.33
C SER A 96 -5.29 -20.46 -4.01
N HIS A 97 -5.03 -19.36 -3.31
CA HIS A 97 -5.22 -18.01 -3.84
C HIS A 97 -4.32 -17.72 -5.06
N MET A 98 -3.06 -18.18 -5.03
CA MET A 98 -2.18 -18.05 -6.20
C MET A 98 -2.70 -18.81 -7.42
N LYS A 99 -3.35 -19.97 -7.24
CA LYS A 99 -3.99 -20.69 -8.34
C LYS A 99 -5.19 -19.93 -8.90
N ASP A 100 -6.05 -19.40 -8.03
CA ASP A 100 -7.19 -18.58 -8.44
C ASP A 100 -6.73 -17.32 -9.21
N LEU A 101 -5.57 -16.76 -8.83
CA LEU A 101 -4.93 -15.66 -9.55
C LEU A 101 -4.34 -16.08 -10.90
N ALA A 102 -3.80 -17.29 -11.06
CA ALA A 102 -3.35 -17.79 -12.36
C ALA A 102 -4.51 -17.99 -13.34
N ASP A 103 -5.69 -18.34 -12.83
CA ASP A 103 -6.91 -18.40 -13.62
C ASP A 103 -7.48 -17.00 -13.95
N SER A 104 -6.96 -15.96 -13.30
CA SER A 104 -7.32 -14.54 -13.50
C SER A 104 -6.30 -13.80 -14.38
N GLU A 105 -6.70 -12.69 -14.97
CA GLU A 105 -5.79 -11.87 -15.77
C GLU A 105 -4.90 -10.98 -14.89
N LEU A 106 -3.61 -10.87 -15.22
CA LEU A 106 -2.66 -9.95 -14.57
C LEU A 106 -3.20 -8.51 -14.51
N ASN A 107 -3.97 -8.09 -15.50
CA ASN A 107 -4.57 -6.75 -15.55
C ASN A 107 -5.57 -6.52 -14.43
N SER A 108 -6.42 -7.52 -14.15
CA SER A 108 -7.37 -7.48 -13.04
C SER A 108 -6.65 -7.39 -11.70
N PHE A 109 -5.55 -8.13 -11.55
CA PHE A 109 -4.70 -8.03 -10.36
C PHE A 109 -4.10 -6.62 -10.21
N LEU A 110 -3.47 -6.06 -11.26
CA LEU A 110 -2.83 -4.75 -11.19
C LEU A 110 -3.83 -3.63 -10.84
N VAL A 111 -5.05 -3.68 -11.39
CA VAL A 111 -6.13 -2.72 -11.05
C VAL A 111 -6.57 -2.88 -9.59
N SER A 112 -6.77 -4.11 -9.13
CA SER A 112 -7.11 -4.39 -7.73
C SER A 112 -5.99 -3.93 -6.78
N SER A 113 -4.74 -4.16 -7.16
CA SER A 113 -3.56 -3.69 -6.44
C SER A 113 -3.49 -2.20 -6.29
N PHE A 114 -3.75 -1.48 -7.38
CA PHE A 114 -3.81 -0.04 -7.29
C PHE A 114 -4.87 0.43 -6.28
N ARG A 115 -6.06 -0.16 -6.33
CA ARG A 115 -7.16 0.17 -5.40
C ARG A 115 -6.79 -0.08 -3.94
N TYR A 116 -6.31 -1.27 -3.57
CA TYR A 116 -6.00 -1.53 -2.16
C TYR A 116 -4.82 -0.68 -1.66
N LEU A 117 -3.84 -0.37 -2.51
CA LEU A 117 -2.72 0.53 -2.15
C LEU A 117 -3.20 1.98 -1.97
N GLN A 118 -4.18 2.43 -2.75
CA GLN A 118 -4.82 3.73 -2.52
C GLN A 118 -5.56 3.73 -1.17
N THR A 119 -6.27 2.66 -0.82
CA THR A 119 -6.91 2.51 0.51
C THR A 119 -5.89 2.63 1.65
N ILE A 120 -4.75 1.95 1.56
CA ILE A 120 -3.66 2.09 2.54
C ILE A 120 -3.13 3.53 2.59
N SER A 121 -3.03 4.19 1.43
CA SER A 121 -2.59 5.59 1.36
C SER A 121 -3.52 6.55 2.12
N VAL A 122 -4.84 6.29 2.12
CA VAL A 122 -5.79 7.05 2.96
C VAL A 122 -5.44 6.92 4.44
N GLY A 123 -5.13 5.70 4.89
CA GLY A 123 -4.73 5.42 6.25
C GLY A 123 -3.46 6.17 6.63
N LEU A 124 -2.38 5.99 5.87
CA LEU A 124 -1.11 6.65 6.15
C LEU A 124 -1.21 8.19 6.11
N GLU A 125 -2.06 8.76 5.24
CA GLU A 125 -2.34 10.20 5.23
C GLU A 125 -3.01 10.68 6.50
N GLN A 126 -3.98 9.93 7.00
CA GLN A 126 -4.62 10.26 8.26
C GLN A 126 -3.64 10.16 9.43
N VAL A 127 -2.80 9.11 9.48
CA VAL A 127 -1.78 8.96 10.54
C VAL A 127 -0.79 10.12 10.52
N HIS A 128 -0.21 10.43 9.36
CA HIS A 128 0.74 11.53 9.23
C HIS A 128 0.10 12.87 9.62
N HIS A 129 -1.11 13.15 9.15
CA HIS A 129 -1.85 14.37 9.50
C HIS A 129 -2.10 14.50 11.00
N ASP A 130 -2.46 13.41 11.68
CA ASP A 130 -2.69 13.43 13.12
C ASP A 130 -1.39 13.68 13.90
N LYS A 131 -0.30 13.03 13.49
CA LYS A 131 1.01 13.17 14.14
C LYS A 131 1.61 14.57 13.92
N ASP A 132 1.47 15.13 12.72
CA ASP A 132 1.89 16.49 12.40
C ASP A 132 1.16 17.54 13.26
N ARG A 133 -0.18 17.45 13.32
CA ARG A 133 -1.01 18.37 14.13
C ARG A 133 -0.71 18.30 15.63
N GLN A 134 -0.25 17.14 16.11
CA GLN A 134 0.06 16.90 17.52
C GLN A 134 1.55 17.13 17.83
N ALA A 135 2.38 17.47 16.83
CA ALA A 135 3.84 17.48 16.95
C ALA A 135 4.38 16.18 17.59
N ALA A 136 3.79 15.05 17.21
CA ALA A 136 4.08 13.75 17.80
C ALA A 136 5.34 13.11 17.17
N LYS A 137 5.92 12.15 17.90
CA LYS A 137 7.01 11.31 17.37
C LYS A 137 6.61 10.61 16.08
N PHE A 138 7.61 10.28 15.27
CA PHE A 138 7.46 9.51 14.03
C PHE A 138 6.72 10.20 12.87
N THR A 139 6.47 11.51 12.97
CA THR A 139 5.81 12.29 11.91
C THR A 139 6.54 12.19 10.58
N ASN A 140 7.88 12.25 10.58
CA ASN A 140 8.71 12.17 9.38
C ASN A 140 8.73 10.76 8.78
N GLU A 141 8.73 9.74 9.63
CA GLU A 141 8.76 8.34 9.24
C GLU A 141 7.44 7.94 8.58
N PHE A 142 6.30 8.42 9.10
CA PHE A 142 5.02 8.26 8.43
C PHE A 142 4.94 9.05 7.11
N ALA A 143 5.48 10.27 7.05
CA ALA A 143 5.59 11.00 5.79
C ALA A 143 6.44 10.24 4.75
N GLN A 144 7.53 9.61 5.20
CA GLN A 144 8.41 8.79 4.35
C GLN A 144 7.74 7.49 3.93
N ALA A 145 6.94 6.85 4.79
CA ALA A 145 6.11 5.69 4.42
C ALA A 145 5.11 6.06 3.31
N GLN A 146 4.43 7.20 3.44
CA GLN A 146 3.53 7.71 2.40
C GLN A 146 4.25 7.97 1.08
N TYR A 147 5.42 8.60 1.13
CA TYR A 147 6.22 8.87 -0.06
C TYR A 147 6.62 7.57 -0.77
N LYS A 148 7.06 6.56 -0.03
CA LYS A 148 7.44 5.26 -0.58
C LYS A 148 6.23 4.51 -1.17
N LEU A 149 5.09 4.53 -0.48
CA LEU A 149 3.85 3.95 -1.04
C LEU A 149 3.43 4.67 -2.32
N ARG A 150 3.59 5.98 -2.41
CA ARG A 150 3.36 6.73 -3.66
C ARG A 150 4.26 6.25 -4.80
N GLN A 151 5.52 5.90 -4.54
CA GLN A 151 6.41 5.32 -5.56
C GLN A 151 5.90 3.96 -6.03
N VAL A 152 5.47 3.10 -5.11
CA VAL A 152 4.86 1.79 -5.45
C VAL A 152 3.60 1.97 -6.31
N LEU A 153 2.70 2.86 -5.88
CA LEU A 153 1.50 3.22 -6.63
C LEU A 153 1.83 3.71 -8.04
N CYS A 154 2.89 4.49 -8.21
CA CYS A 154 3.32 4.96 -9.52
C CYS A 154 3.78 3.82 -10.44
N GLU A 155 4.53 2.84 -9.93
CA GLU A 155 4.93 1.68 -10.73
C GLU A 155 3.72 0.82 -11.13
N VAL A 156 2.75 0.66 -10.22
CA VAL A 156 1.50 -0.07 -10.51
C VAL A 156 0.64 0.69 -11.55
N GLU A 157 0.44 2.01 -11.38
CA GLU A 157 -0.29 2.85 -12.35
C GLU A 157 0.36 2.81 -13.73
N SER A 158 1.69 2.86 -13.78
CA SER A 158 2.45 2.75 -15.03
C SER A 158 2.20 1.40 -15.70
N ALA A 159 2.26 0.30 -14.94
CA ALA A 159 2.00 -1.04 -15.48
C ALA A 159 0.57 -1.20 -16.00
N VAL A 160 -0.42 -0.67 -15.27
CA VAL A 160 -1.82 -0.63 -15.73
C VAL A 160 -1.94 0.17 -17.01
N THR A 161 -1.38 1.38 -17.08
CA THR A 161 -1.51 2.28 -18.24
C THR A 161 -0.84 1.71 -19.50
N ILE A 162 0.29 1.01 -19.34
CA ILE A 162 1.00 0.39 -20.46
C ILE A 162 0.25 -0.83 -21.00
N ARG A 163 -0.32 -1.66 -20.12
CA ARG A 163 -0.99 -2.90 -20.50
C ARG A 163 -2.44 -2.69 -20.92
N GLU A 164 -3.11 -1.72 -20.31
CA GLU A 164 -4.54 -1.45 -20.44
C GLU A 164 -4.77 0.07 -20.55
N PRO A 165 -4.37 0.73 -21.66
CA PRO A 165 -4.44 2.20 -21.78
C PRO A 165 -5.86 2.78 -21.67
N ASP A 166 -6.86 1.96 -21.95
CA ASP A 166 -8.29 2.32 -21.94
C ASP A 166 -8.98 2.02 -20.61
N VAL A 167 -8.33 1.33 -19.67
CA VAL A 167 -8.95 1.03 -18.38
C VAL A 167 -9.13 2.30 -17.56
N LYS A 168 -10.36 2.55 -17.13
CA LYS A 168 -10.67 3.65 -16.23
C LYS A 168 -10.50 3.19 -14.79
N ILE A 169 -9.41 3.61 -14.16
CA ILE A 169 -9.20 3.43 -12.73
C ILE A 169 -10.17 4.34 -11.96
N VAL A 170 -10.91 3.76 -11.02
CA VAL A 170 -11.75 4.52 -10.09
C VAL A 170 -10.95 4.77 -8.81
N ASP A 171 -10.58 6.03 -8.60
CA ASP A 171 -9.78 6.43 -7.45
C ASP A 171 -10.52 6.22 -6.13
N VAL A 172 -9.84 5.62 -5.16
CA VAL A 172 -10.30 5.59 -3.76
C VAL A 172 -10.27 7.00 -3.20
N THR A 173 -11.34 7.41 -2.54
CA THR A 173 -11.42 8.72 -1.88
C THR A 173 -11.18 8.60 -0.37
N ARG A 174 -10.90 9.74 0.28
CA ARG A 174 -10.76 9.81 1.74
C ARG A 174 -11.99 9.25 2.49
N SER A 175 -13.18 9.23 1.89
CA SER A 175 -14.39 8.76 2.57
C SER A 175 -14.38 7.27 2.88
N VAL A 176 -13.47 6.47 2.30
CA VAL A 176 -13.34 5.05 2.65
C VAL A 176 -13.08 4.86 4.14
N MET A 177 -12.27 5.73 4.74
CA MET A 177 -12.00 5.74 6.18
C MET A 177 -13.06 6.58 6.90
N GLY A 178 -13.92 5.90 7.66
CA GLY A 178 -14.99 6.48 8.46
C GLY A 178 -14.52 7.48 9.52
N SER A 179 -15.43 8.34 9.94
CA SER A 179 -15.13 9.44 10.89
C SER A 179 -14.75 8.94 12.29
N GLU A 180 -15.25 7.78 12.68
CA GLU A 180 -14.97 7.06 13.91
C GLU A 180 -13.50 6.67 14.03
N TYR A 181 -12.85 6.33 12.91
CA TYR A 181 -11.41 6.05 12.88
C TYR A 181 -10.56 7.32 12.79
N ARG A 182 -11.10 8.39 12.20
CA ARG A 182 -10.40 9.68 12.06
C ARG A 182 -10.39 10.49 13.36
N ASN A 183 -11.44 10.39 14.16
CA ASN A 183 -11.67 11.24 15.32
C ASN A 183 -11.42 10.53 16.67
N ILE A 184 -10.53 9.54 16.71
CA ILE A 184 -10.14 8.84 17.94
C ILE A 184 -9.42 9.83 18.87
N LYS A 185 -10.08 10.18 19.99
CA LYS A 185 -9.57 11.14 20.97
C LYS A 185 -8.46 10.56 21.84
N ASP A 186 -8.68 9.33 22.32
CA ASP A 186 -7.74 8.63 23.18
C ASP A 186 -6.44 8.32 22.43
N ALA A 187 -5.30 8.63 23.06
CA ALA A 187 -3.99 8.48 22.44
C ALA A 187 -3.63 7.01 22.21
N THR A 188 -3.91 6.14 23.18
CA THR A 188 -3.62 4.71 23.11
C THR A 188 -4.38 4.05 21.96
N TYR A 189 -5.67 4.32 21.83
CA TYR A 189 -6.46 3.78 20.72
C TYR A 189 -6.02 4.35 19.37
N ARG A 190 -5.56 5.60 19.32
CA ARG A 190 -5.04 6.22 18.11
C ARG A 190 -3.69 5.60 17.70
N ASP A 191 -2.80 5.36 18.66
CA ASP A 191 -1.53 4.70 18.40
C ASP A 191 -1.74 3.24 17.94
N LEU A 192 -2.71 2.52 18.53
CA LEU A 192 -3.09 1.18 18.05
C LEU A 192 -3.63 1.21 16.62
N ARG A 193 -4.45 2.21 16.27
CA ARG A 193 -4.91 2.42 14.89
C ARG A 193 -3.74 2.66 13.95
N ASP A 194 -2.79 3.50 14.35
CA ASP A 194 -1.60 3.83 13.56
C ASP A 194 -0.75 2.57 13.33
N TRP A 195 -0.62 1.70 14.34
CA TRP A 195 -0.01 0.37 14.20
C TRP A 195 -0.74 -0.51 13.18
N ILE A 196 -2.06 -0.67 13.31
CA ILE A 196 -2.86 -1.51 12.40
C ILE A 196 -2.71 -1.05 10.95
N ILE A 197 -2.71 0.26 10.69
CA ILE A 197 -2.48 0.83 9.36
C ILE A 197 -1.05 0.54 8.86
N LEU A 198 -0.04 0.70 9.72
CA LEU A 198 1.36 0.41 9.37
C LEU A 198 1.58 -1.08 9.09
N ARG A 199 0.95 -1.97 9.86
CA ARG A 199 0.96 -3.42 9.67
C ARG A 199 0.33 -3.80 8.34
N ASP A 200 -0.85 -3.27 8.03
CA ASP A 200 -1.55 -3.60 6.78
C ASP A 200 -0.85 -3.00 5.56
N TYR A 201 -0.16 -1.87 5.71
CA TYR A 201 0.77 -1.36 4.71
C TYR A 201 1.88 -2.39 4.42
N MET A 202 2.58 -2.88 5.44
CA MET A 202 3.62 -3.91 5.25
C MET A 202 3.05 -5.19 4.63
N ASN A 203 1.90 -5.67 5.11
CA ASN A 203 1.23 -6.86 4.60
C ASN A 203 0.87 -6.71 3.12
N SER A 204 0.38 -5.54 2.71
CA SER A 204 0.03 -5.24 1.32
C SER A 204 1.25 -5.23 0.39
N LEU A 205 2.41 -4.80 0.89
CA LEU A 205 3.65 -4.83 0.12
C LEU A 205 4.19 -6.25 -0.04
N GLU A 206 4.17 -7.06 1.03
CA GLU A 206 4.55 -8.47 0.95
C GLU A 206 3.66 -9.23 -0.04
N TYR A 207 2.34 -9.06 0.07
CA TYR A 207 1.38 -9.68 -0.84
C TYR A 207 1.63 -9.26 -2.29
N LEU A 208 1.84 -7.96 -2.54
CA LEU A 208 2.15 -7.46 -3.89
C LEU A 208 3.43 -8.08 -4.45
N ILE A 209 4.47 -8.22 -3.62
CA ILE A 209 5.73 -8.88 -4.01
C ILE A 209 5.49 -10.35 -4.35
N ASP A 210 4.80 -11.09 -3.47
CA ASP A 210 4.52 -12.53 -3.66
C ASP A 210 3.79 -12.78 -4.99
N VAL A 211 2.73 -12.01 -5.26
CA VAL A 211 1.92 -12.17 -6.47
C VAL A 211 2.66 -11.71 -7.73
N CYS A 212 3.42 -10.61 -7.68
CA CYS A 212 4.23 -10.20 -8.83
C CYS A 212 5.34 -11.23 -9.14
N GLU A 213 5.98 -11.81 -8.13
CA GLU A 213 6.96 -12.89 -8.33
C GLU A 213 6.31 -14.18 -8.86
N PHE A 214 5.05 -14.43 -8.51
CA PHE A 214 4.27 -15.52 -9.09
C PHE A 214 4.00 -15.30 -10.59
N PHE A 215 3.43 -14.15 -10.97
CA PHE A 215 3.16 -13.84 -12.39
C PHE A 215 4.43 -13.79 -13.25
N LYS A 216 5.59 -13.45 -12.70
CA LYS A 216 6.87 -13.50 -13.42
C LYS A 216 7.32 -14.91 -13.81
N LYS A 217 6.80 -15.95 -13.14
CA LYS A 217 7.18 -17.35 -13.34
C LYS A 217 6.22 -18.12 -14.25
N LEU A 218 5.03 -17.55 -14.50
CA LEU A 218 4.07 -18.05 -15.48
C LEU A 218 4.57 -17.76 -16.90
#